data_AF-A0A1F9G1Y1-F1
#
_entry.id   AF-A0A1F9G1Y1-F1
#
_cell.length_a   1.000
_cell.length_b   1.000
_cell.length_c   1.000
_cell.angle_alpha   90.00
_cell.angle_beta   90.00
_cell.angle_gamma   90.00
#
_symmetry.space_group_name_H-M   'P 1'
#
loop_
_entity.id
_entity.type
_entity.pdbx_description
1 polymer ?
#
loop_
_entity_poly.entity_id
_entity_poly.type
_entity_poly.pdbx_seq_one_letter_code
_entity_poly.pdbx_strand_id
1 'polypeptide(L)'
;MPLSLTELRALAVRFDEEAEHIAETFVVQLSPGKLEIVDQLLGAAPALVVAVDGTLMVLDGRDVVHVGGRKHKLAAPRTMAPYAGGALLAADDRLWVFPPDGGSPTRGPRRAVRVLSCAGATVAAVSDHGDLLYGPVTDLRPVTVEAGLRITALALDADLQMVAVAGAKLLAGDARGLRVVAQAPFEINAVARYRDRTLFSSRAFGLFQLDDDGRAAPLKPSLRAHTLTVNAGVLLAASDLYLGVTDDLIDWLTRDLAALTRAAEQRFARFLRPEDTAGG
;
A
#
# COMPACT_ATOMS: atom_id res chain seq x y z
N MET A 1 -15.00 17.25 13.89
CA MET A 1 -15.48 15.88 14.18
C MET A 1 -14.35 15.10 14.86
N PRO A 2 -14.63 14.30 15.89
CA PRO A 2 -13.64 13.36 16.42
C PRO A 2 -13.28 12.33 15.35
N LEU A 3 -12.00 11.98 15.26
CA LEU A 3 -11.52 10.97 14.31
C LEU A 3 -11.99 9.57 14.75
N SER A 4 -12.39 8.72 13.81
CA SER A 4 -12.70 7.31 14.04
C SER A 4 -11.45 6.50 14.44
N LEU A 5 -11.66 5.32 15.03
CA LEU A 5 -10.58 4.40 15.44
C LEU A 5 -9.74 3.88 14.26
N THR A 6 -10.31 3.91 13.05
CA THR A 6 -9.60 3.63 11.78
C THR A 6 -8.72 4.83 11.37
N GLU A 7 -9.19 6.05 11.64
CA GLU A 7 -8.54 7.32 11.27
C GLU A 7 -7.36 7.71 12.18
N LEU A 8 -7.30 7.20 13.41
CA LEU A 8 -6.17 7.40 14.33
C LEU A 8 -4.91 6.62 13.94
N ARG A 9 -4.96 5.81 12.87
CA ARG A 9 -3.90 4.85 12.55
C ARG A 9 -2.78 5.43 11.69
N ALA A 10 -3.03 6.48 10.90
CA ALA A 10 -2.00 7.20 10.16
C ALA A 10 -2.32 8.70 10.16
N LEU A 11 -1.59 9.48 10.95
CA LEU A 11 -1.74 10.93 11.05
C LEU A 11 -0.53 11.64 10.45
N ALA A 12 -0.84 12.36 9.36
CA ALA A 12 -0.23 13.57 8.80
C ALA A 12 1.29 13.65 8.54
N VAL A 13 1.59 14.21 7.36
CA VAL A 13 2.90 14.52 6.78
C VAL A 13 3.50 15.75 7.45
N ARG A 14 4.74 15.65 7.96
CA ARG A 14 5.55 16.83 8.28
C ARG A 14 6.40 17.20 7.06
N PHE A 15 6.36 18.46 6.65
CA PHE A 15 7.34 19.06 5.72
C PHE A 15 8.46 19.67 6.57
N ASP A 16 9.71 19.36 6.28
CA ASP A 16 10.87 19.98 6.93
C ASP A 16 11.38 21.13 6.07
N GLU A 17 11.05 22.37 6.45
CA GLU A 17 11.47 23.57 5.73
C GLU A 17 12.99 23.84 5.85
N GLU A 18 13.66 23.33 6.89
CA GLU A 18 15.07 23.65 7.16
C GLU A 18 16.05 22.79 6.34
N ALA A 19 15.62 21.61 5.88
CA ALA A 19 16.49 20.65 5.23
C ALA A 19 16.54 20.76 3.69
N GLU A 20 15.77 21.66 3.06
CA GLU A 20 15.50 21.69 1.60
C GLU A 20 15.13 20.31 0.99
N HIS A 21 14.73 19.38 1.85
CA HIS A 21 14.40 18.00 1.51
C HIS A 21 13.03 17.69 2.08
N ILE A 22 12.13 17.21 1.21
CA ILE A 22 10.82 16.71 1.60
C ILE A 22 11.06 15.36 2.30
N ALA A 23 11.30 15.38 3.61
CA ALA A 23 11.28 14.18 4.44
C ALA A 23 9.86 14.00 4.97
N GLU A 24 9.09 13.10 4.36
CA GLU A 24 7.71 12.85 4.76
C GLU A 24 7.69 12.01 6.04
N THR A 25 7.34 12.64 7.15
CA THR A 25 7.20 11.94 8.43
C THR A 25 5.75 11.58 8.67
N PHE A 26 5.47 10.32 9.01
CA PHE A 26 4.12 9.82 9.33
C PHE A 26 4.04 9.38 10.79
N VAL A 27 2.97 9.75 11.49
CA VAL A 27 2.66 9.16 12.80
C VAL A 27 1.72 7.97 12.59
N VAL A 28 2.19 6.78 12.95
CA VAL A 28 1.52 5.53 12.65
C VAL A 28 1.22 4.74 13.93
N GLN A 29 -0.01 4.22 14.06
CA GLN A 29 -0.35 3.30 15.14
C GLN A 29 0.08 1.88 14.76
N LEU A 30 1.20 1.42 15.33
CA LEU A 30 1.75 0.08 15.06
C LEU A 30 1.12 -1.02 15.92
N SER A 31 0.43 -0.66 17.00
CA SER A 31 -0.40 -1.55 17.81
C SER A 31 -1.35 -0.72 18.67
N PRO A 32 -2.41 -1.31 19.27
CA PRO A 32 -3.25 -0.60 20.23
C PRO A 32 -2.40 0.12 21.29
N GLY A 33 -2.58 1.44 21.42
CA GLY A 33 -1.85 2.28 22.36
C GLY A 33 -0.40 2.64 22.00
N LYS A 34 0.15 2.17 20.86
CA LYS A 34 1.53 2.50 20.43
C LYS A 34 1.54 3.28 19.13
N LEU A 35 1.97 4.54 19.21
CA LEU A 35 2.24 5.40 18.07
C LEU A 35 3.76 5.42 17.79
N GLU A 36 4.13 5.44 16.52
CA GLU A 36 5.52 5.59 16.09
C GLU A 36 5.63 6.62 14.97
N ILE A 37 6.72 7.37 15.00
CA ILE A 37 7.11 8.29 13.94
C ILE A 37 7.90 7.50 12.91
N VAL A 38 7.44 7.50 11.66
CA VAL A 38 8.10 6.81 10.55
C VAL A 38 8.51 7.81 9.49
N ASP A 39 9.81 7.85 9.19
CA ASP A 39 10.39 8.69 8.15
C ASP A 39 10.29 7.96 6.80
N GLN A 40 9.61 8.55 5.82
CA GLN A 40 9.71 8.16 4.42
C GLN A 40 10.78 9.02 3.75
N LEU A 41 11.80 8.36 3.19
CA LEU A 41 12.73 8.99 2.27
C LEU A 41 12.15 8.89 0.85
N LEU A 42 12.28 9.95 0.06
CA LEU A 42 11.85 9.97 -1.34
C LEU A 42 12.35 8.74 -2.09
N GLY A 43 11.43 7.98 -2.70
CA GLY A 43 11.76 6.80 -3.53
C GLY A 43 11.79 5.46 -2.80
N ALA A 44 11.43 5.40 -1.51
CA ALA A 44 11.28 4.14 -0.79
C ALA A 44 9.99 3.39 -1.17
N ALA A 45 10.03 2.06 -1.07
CA ALA A 45 9.19 1.13 -1.82
C ALA A 45 7.66 1.40 -1.82
N PRO A 46 6.96 1.14 -2.95
CA PRO A 46 5.59 1.58 -3.23
C PRO A 46 4.48 0.75 -2.53
N ALA A 47 4.63 0.37 -1.26
CA ALA A 47 3.51 -0.17 -0.47
C ALA A 47 3.62 0.22 0.99
N LEU A 48 4.08 -0.63 1.90
CA LEU A 48 4.66 -0.18 3.16
C LEU A 48 3.74 0.53 4.14
N VAL A 49 2.43 0.47 3.97
CA VAL A 49 1.52 0.41 5.12
C VAL A 49 0.54 -0.71 4.84
N VAL A 50 0.62 -1.76 5.63
CA VAL A 50 -0.34 -2.85 5.59
C VAL A 50 -1.12 -2.80 6.89
N ALA A 51 -2.43 -2.62 6.82
CA ALA A 51 -3.31 -2.71 7.98
C ALA A 51 -3.75 -4.15 8.16
N VAL A 52 -3.49 -4.77 9.31
CA VAL A 52 -4.05 -6.07 9.65
C VAL A 52 -4.57 -6.07 11.08
N ASP A 53 -5.85 -6.37 11.27
CA ASP A 53 -6.49 -6.57 12.58
C ASP A 53 -6.16 -5.49 13.63
N GLY A 54 -6.06 -4.23 13.21
CA GLY A 54 -5.75 -3.11 14.11
C GLY A 54 -4.27 -2.71 14.24
N THR A 55 -3.40 -3.38 13.50
CA THR A 55 -1.95 -3.14 13.45
C THR A 55 -1.55 -2.64 12.07
N LEU A 56 -0.75 -1.58 12.01
CA LEU A 56 -0.08 -1.19 10.77
C LEU A 56 1.34 -1.75 10.74
N MET A 57 1.72 -2.32 9.60
CA MET A 57 3.10 -2.66 9.29
C MET A 57 3.65 -1.67 8.31
N VAL A 58 4.77 -1.05 8.64
CA VAL A 58 5.38 0.00 7.84
C VAL A 58 6.76 -0.43 7.38
N LEU A 59 7.12 -0.20 6.13
CA LEU A 59 8.54 -0.20 5.75
C LEU A 59 8.96 1.26 5.53
N ASP A 60 10.02 1.66 6.20
CA ASP A 60 10.50 3.03 6.16
C ASP A 60 11.50 3.25 5.01
N GLY A 61 11.90 4.52 4.83
CA GLY A 61 12.90 4.87 3.81
C GLY A 61 14.30 4.34 4.05
N ARG A 62 14.54 3.73 5.22
CA ARG A 62 15.82 3.15 5.64
C ARG A 62 15.77 1.63 5.60
N ASP A 63 14.86 1.04 4.82
CA ASP A 63 14.66 -0.41 4.66
C ASP A 63 14.30 -1.15 5.98
N VAL A 64 13.70 -0.46 6.95
CA VAL A 64 13.29 -1.02 8.22
C VAL A 64 11.80 -1.30 8.20
N VAL A 65 11.42 -2.54 8.47
CA VAL A 65 10.03 -2.96 8.67
C VAL A 65 9.65 -2.76 10.14
N HIS A 66 8.68 -1.89 10.39
CA HIS A 66 8.02 -1.63 11.66
C HIS A 66 6.75 -2.47 11.75
N VAL A 67 6.64 -3.33 12.76
CA VAL A 67 5.46 -4.20 12.95
C VAL A 67 5.35 -4.60 14.42
N GLY A 68 4.15 -4.52 14.99
CA GLY A 68 3.90 -4.95 16.38
C GLY A 68 4.83 -4.26 17.39
N GLY A 69 5.28 -3.03 17.06
CA GLY A 69 6.25 -2.29 17.86
C GLY A 69 7.70 -2.79 17.81
N ARG A 70 8.06 -3.65 16.85
CA ARG A 70 9.41 -4.15 16.57
C ARG A 70 9.92 -3.64 15.23
N LYS A 71 11.25 -3.65 15.06
CA LYS A 71 11.95 -3.19 13.86
C LYS A 71 12.78 -4.31 13.26
N HIS A 72 12.68 -4.50 11.95
CA HIS A 72 13.44 -5.51 11.20
C HIS A 72 14.11 -4.86 10.00
N LYS A 73 15.45 -4.87 9.97
CA LYS A 73 16.21 -4.38 8.81
C LYS A 73 16.30 -5.50 7.77
N LEU A 74 15.89 -5.20 6.55
CA LEU A 74 16.05 -6.09 5.41
C LEU A 74 17.00 -5.47 4.38
N ALA A 75 17.59 -6.31 3.54
CA ALA A 75 18.41 -5.87 2.43
C ALA A 75 17.54 -5.65 1.19
N ALA A 76 17.58 -4.45 0.61
CA ALA A 76 16.92 -4.10 -0.65
C ALA A 76 15.43 -4.53 -0.73
N PRO A 77 14.58 -4.13 0.23
CA PRO A 77 13.15 -4.36 0.14
C PRO A 77 12.53 -3.58 -1.02
N ARG A 78 11.54 -4.19 -1.69
CA ARG A 78 11.00 -3.69 -2.97
C ARG A 78 9.49 -3.47 -2.96
N THR A 79 8.74 -4.36 -2.32
CA THR A 79 7.27 -4.28 -2.25
C THR A 79 6.75 -5.11 -1.09
N MET A 80 5.58 -4.75 -0.56
CA MET A 80 4.94 -5.40 0.59
C MET A 80 3.42 -5.46 0.40
N ALA A 81 2.76 -6.51 0.87
CA ALA A 81 1.31 -6.68 0.78
C ALA A 81 0.73 -7.37 2.03
N PRO A 82 -0.57 -7.15 2.36
CA PRO A 82 -1.27 -7.89 3.41
C PRO A 82 -1.29 -9.39 3.17
N TYR A 83 -0.82 -10.19 4.12
CA TYR A 83 -0.74 -11.63 3.94
C TYR A 83 -1.09 -12.41 5.21
N ALA A 84 -2.19 -13.16 5.18
CA ALA A 84 -2.59 -14.11 6.21
C ALA A 84 -2.51 -13.56 7.66
N GLY A 85 -3.06 -12.36 7.90
CA GLY A 85 -2.98 -11.72 9.22
C GLY A 85 -1.70 -10.90 9.44
N GLY A 86 -0.70 -11.01 8.57
CA GLY A 86 0.54 -10.27 8.63
C GLY A 86 0.89 -9.57 7.31
N ALA A 87 2.17 -9.59 6.93
CA ALA A 87 2.62 -9.04 5.66
C ALA A 87 3.53 -10.01 4.90
N LEU A 88 3.45 -9.95 3.58
CA LEU A 88 4.40 -10.57 2.68
C LEU A 88 5.24 -9.47 2.05
N LEU A 89 6.56 -9.63 2.05
CA LEU A 89 7.49 -8.63 1.56
C LEU A 89 8.49 -9.26 0.59
N ALA A 90 8.75 -8.61 -0.54
CA ALA A 90 9.81 -8.97 -1.46
C ALA A 90 11.08 -8.14 -1.17
N ALA A 91 12.17 -8.81 -0.82
CA ALA A 91 13.50 -8.25 -0.54
C ALA A 91 14.56 -9.24 -1.02
N ASP A 92 15.81 -8.83 -1.23
CA ASP A 92 16.96 -9.74 -1.50
C ASP A 92 16.69 -10.95 -2.44
N ASP A 93 15.87 -10.75 -3.48
CA ASP A 93 15.38 -11.78 -4.42
C ASP A 93 14.63 -12.96 -3.76
N ARG A 94 13.92 -12.67 -2.67
CA ARG A 94 13.17 -13.59 -1.84
C ARG A 94 11.87 -12.95 -1.33
N LEU A 95 10.90 -13.81 -1.04
CA LEU A 95 9.71 -13.44 -0.29
C LEU A 95 9.88 -13.71 1.21
N TRP A 96 9.46 -12.77 2.05
CA TRP A 96 9.52 -12.83 3.51
C TRP A 96 8.12 -12.70 4.10
N VAL A 97 7.76 -13.61 5.00
CA VAL A 97 6.47 -13.59 5.70
C VAL A 97 6.67 -12.99 7.09
N PHE A 98 6.05 -11.85 7.34
CA PHE A 98 6.04 -11.16 8.62
C PHE A 98 4.76 -11.49 9.39
N PRO A 99 4.87 -11.98 10.64
CA PRO A 99 3.69 -12.22 11.46
C PRO A 99 3.10 -10.91 12.02
N PRO A 100 1.78 -10.88 12.33
CA PRO A 100 1.07 -9.70 12.86
C PRO A 100 1.70 -9.09 14.12
N ASP A 101 2.28 -9.93 14.97
CA ASP A 101 2.83 -9.58 16.28
C ASP A 101 4.25 -8.99 16.21
N GLY A 102 4.83 -8.91 15.00
CA GLY A 102 6.19 -8.44 14.79
C GLY A 102 7.27 -9.44 15.19
N GLY A 103 6.90 -10.71 15.41
CA GLY A 103 7.83 -11.83 15.54
C GLY A 103 8.82 -11.95 14.39
N SER A 104 9.71 -12.94 14.48
CA SER A 104 10.77 -13.12 13.47
C SER A 104 10.16 -13.45 12.10
N PRO A 105 10.59 -12.79 11.01
CA PRO A 105 10.10 -13.08 9.68
C PRO A 105 10.54 -14.46 9.21
N THR A 106 9.65 -15.16 8.50
CA THR A 106 9.93 -16.48 7.92
C THR A 106 10.38 -16.34 6.47
N ARG A 107 11.39 -17.12 6.09
CA ARG A 107 11.93 -17.15 4.73
C ARG A 107 11.00 -17.93 3.79
N GLY A 108 10.49 -17.25 2.77
CA GLY A 108 9.79 -17.86 1.64
C GLY A 108 10.73 -18.25 0.49
N PRO A 109 10.17 -18.53 -0.71
CA PRO A 109 10.96 -18.94 -1.88
C PRO A 109 11.85 -17.81 -2.38
N ARG A 110 12.94 -18.19 -3.06
CA ARG A 110 13.80 -17.25 -3.80
C ARG A 110 13.09 -16.85 -5.10
N ARG A 111 12.50 -15.67 -5.09
CA ARG A 111 11.78 -15.06 -6.22
C ARG A 111 12.05 -13.55 -6.19
N ALA A 112 12.70 -13.05 -7.23
CA ALA A 112 12.85 -11.62 -7.46
C ALA A 112 11.50 -11.06 -7.95
N VAL A 113 10.77 -10.43 -7.03
CA VAL A 113 9.42 -9.89 -7.23
C VAL A 113 9.46 -8.37 -7.13
N ARG A 114 8.78 -7.70 -8.07
CA ARG A 114 8.68 -6.23 -8.13
C ARG A 114 7.31 -5.68 -7.78
N VAL A 115 6.25 -6.45 -8.01
CA VAL A 115 4.87 -6.08 -7.68
C VAL A 115 4.23 -7.24 -6.95
N LEU A 116 3.53 -6.95 -5.86
CA LEU A 116 2.92 -7.94 -4.99
C LEU A 116 1.49 -7.51 -4.66
N SER A 117 0.57 -8.46 -4.70
CA SER A 117 -0.77 -8.32 -4.13
C SER A 117 -1.19 -9.64 -3.49
N CYS A 118 -2.02 -9.57 -2.47
CA CYS A 118 -2.37 -10.73 -1.65
C CYS A 118 -3.81 -10.62 -1.17
N ALA A 119 -4.46 -11.77 -1.08
CA ALA A 119 -5.80 -11.93 -0.51
C ALA A 119 -5.78 -13.16 0.38
N GLY A 120 -5.90 -12.94 1.70
CA GLY A 120 -5.66 -13.99 2.68
C GLY A 120 -4.23 -14.56 2.54
N ALA A 121 -4.12 -15.87 2.30
CA ALA A 121 -2.85 -16.56 2.09
C ALA A 121 -2.49 -16.78 0.60
N THR A 122 -3.30 -16.25 -0.32
CA THR A 122 -3.07 -16.32 -1.76
C THR A 122 -2.30 -15.09 -2.23
N VAL A 123 -1.31 -15.31 -3.08
CA VAL A 123 -0.41 -14.30 -3.59
C VAL A 123 -0.57 -14.19 -5.10
N ALA A 124 -0.58 -12.96 -5.60
CA ALA A 124 -0.33 -12.64 -6.99
C ALA A 124 0.92 -11.74 -7.06
N ALA A 125 1.88 -12.10 -7.90
CA ALA A 125 3.18 -11.44 -7.93
C ALA A 125 3.69 -11.28 -9.36
N VAL A 126 4.39 -10.18 -9.64
CA VAL A 126 5.09 -9.99 -10.91
C VAL A 126 6.59 -10.08 -10.65
N SER A 127 7.26 -11.00 -11.35
CA SER A 127 8.71 -11.15 -11.26
C SER A 127 9.44 -9.99 -11.94
N ASP A 128 10.74 -9.83 -11.66
CA ASP A 128 11.59 -8.87 -12.38
C ASP A 128 11.61 -9.12 -13.89
N HIS A 129 11.53 -10.39 -14.30
CA HIS A 129 11.48 -10.82 -15.70
C HIS A 129 10.10 -10.56 -16.36
N GLY A 130 9.10 -10.16 -15.58
CA GLY A 130 7.76 -9.83 -16.06
C GLY A 130 6.76 -10.99 -16.00
N ASP A 131 7.13 -12.14 -15.44
CA ASP A 131 6.21 -13.26 -15.26
C ASP A 131 5.18 -12.93 -14.20
N LEU A 132 3.91 -13.11 -14.51
CA LEU A 132 2.85 -13.11 -13.51
C LEU A 132 2.81 -14.49 -12.84
N LEU A 133 2.88 -14.49 -11.53
CA LEU A 133 2.84 -15.66 -10.67
C LEU A 133 1.62 -15.59 -9.76
N TYR A 134 1.00 -16.72 -9.48
CA TYR A 134 -0.18 -16.83 -8.64
C TYR A 134 -0.19 -18.13 -7.84
N GLY A 135 -0.68 -18.07 -6.61
CA GLY A 135 -0.88 -19.23 -5.74
C GLY A 135 -0.50 -18.94 -4.29
N PRO A 136 -0.42 -19.98 -3.43
CA PRO A 136 0.16 -19.81 -2.11
C PRO A 136 1.65 -19.46 -2.23
N VAL A 137 2.20 -18.77 -1.24
CA VAL A 137 3.62 -18.32 -1.24
C VAL A 137 4.62 -19.47 -1.48
N THR A 138 4.27 -20.70 -1.09
CA THR A 138 5.10 -21.90 -1.24
C THR A 138 5.00 -22.57 -2.60
N ASP A 139 3.96 -22.29 -3.40
CA ASP A 139 3.71 -22.90 -4.71
C ASP A 139 3.17 -21.86 -5.69
N LEU A 140 4.00 -20.86 -5.98
CA LEU A 140 3.70 -19.83 -6.98
C LEU A 140 3.86 -20.39 -8.39
N ARG A 141 2.79 -20.31 -9.18
CA ARG A 141 2.73 -20.83 -10.55
C ARG A 141 2.56 -19.71 -11.57
N PRO A 142 3.13 -19.84 -12.78
CA PRO A 142 2.92 -18.86 -13.85
C PRO A 142 1.45 -18.75 -14.24
N VAL A 143 1.01 -17.52 -14.51
CA VAL A 143 -0.30 -17.20 -15.08
C VAL A 143 -0.09 -16.62 -16.48
N THR A 144 -0.92 -17.07 -17.42
CA THR A 144 -0.85 -16.56 -18.80
C THR A 144 -1.28 -15.10 -18.85
N VAL A 145 -0.43 -14.27 -19.45
CA VAL A 145 -0.71 -12.87 -19.78
C VAL A 145 -0.47 -12.69 -21.27
N GLU A 146 -1.25 -11.81 -21.89
CA GLU A 146 -1.04 -11.42 -23.29
C GLU A 146 0.41 -10.95 -23.51
N ALA A 147 1.03 -11.43 -24.60
CA ALA A 147 2.44 -11.19 -24.88
C ALA A 147 2.75 -9.69 -25.04
N GLY A 148 3.92 -9.27 -24.57
CA GLY A 148 4.38 -7.88 -24.69
C GLY A 148 3.79 -6.90 -23.68
N LEU A 149 2.94 -7.35 -22.75
CA LEU A 149 2.44 -6.51 -21.67
C LEU A 149 3.39 -6.51 -20.48
N ARG A 150 3.78 -5.31 -20.02
CA ARG A 150 4.57 -5.12 -18.80
C ARG A 150 3.65 -4.70 -17.66
N ILE A 151 3.36 -5.62 -16.74
CA ILE A 151 2.51 -5.31 -15.59
C ILE A 151 3.26 -4.40 -14.61
N THR A 152 2.66 -3.26 -14.28
CA THR A 152 3.21 -2.22 -13.38
C THR A 152 2.49 -2.13 -12.05
N ALA A 153 1.23 -2.54 -11.98
CA ALA A 153 0.45 -2.63 -10.73
C ALA A 153 -0.49 -3.84 -10.76
N LEU A 154 -0.82 -4.35 -9.57
CA LEU A 154 -1.61 -5.57 -9.39
C LEU A 154 -2.45 -5.46 -8.13
N ALA A 155 -3.69 -5.92 -8.22
CA ALA A 155 -4.62 -6.08 -7.11
C ALA A 155 -5.24 -7.48 -7.16
N LEU A 156 -5.32 -8.13 -6.01
CA LEU A 156 -6.03 -9.39 -5.79
C LEU A 156 -7.12 -9.15 -4.75
N ASP A 157 -8.36 -9.54 -5.05
CA ASP A 157 -9.47 -9.42 -4.09
C ASP A 157 -9.74 -10.72 -3.32
N ALA A 158 -10.71 -10.66 -2.40
CA ALA A 158 -11.10 -11.79 -1.56
C ALA A 158 -11.68 -12.96 -2.36
N ASP A 159 -12.29 -12.70 -3.53
CA ASP A 159 -12.81 -13.71 -4.46
C ASP A 159 -11.72 -14.22 -5.42
N LEU A 160 -10.47 -13.85 -5.15
CA LEU A 160 -9.28 -14.22 -5.89
C LEU A 160 -9.28 -13.75 -7.35
N GLN A 161 -10.05 -12.70 -7.64
CA GLN A 161 -10.00 -12.00 -8.91
C GLN A 161 -8.82 -11.04 -8.93
N MET A 162 -8.06 -11.13 -10.02
CA MET A 162 -6.92 -10.27 -10.27
C MET A 162 -7.33 -9.11 -11.16
N VAL A 163 -6.85 -7.92 -10.82
CA VAL A 163 -6.82 -6.77 -11.70
C VAL A 163 -5.38 -6.30 -11.81
N ALA A 164 -4.91 -6.12 -13.03
CA ALA A 164 -3.55 -5.68 -13.30
C ALA A 164 -3.54 -4.48 -14.24
N VAL A 165 -2.43 -3.75 -14.22
CA VAL A 165 -2.22 -2.58 -15.07
C VAL A 165 -0.99 -2.80 -15.93
N ALA A 166 -1.11 -2.49 -17.22
CA ALA A 166 0.02 -2.42 -18.15
C ALA A 166 -0.07 -1.11 -18.95
N GLY A 167 0.62 -0.08 -18.48
CA GLY A 167 0.54 1.27 -19.04
C GLY A 167 -0.86 1.86 -18.86
N ALA A 168 -1.59 2.08 -19.96
CA ALA A 168 -2.97 2.56 -19.96
C ALA A 168 -4.02 1.43 -19.95
N LYS A 169 -3.60 0.18 -20.10
CA LYS A 169 -4.50 -0.98 -20.16
C LYS A 169 -4.81 -1.50 -18.76
N LEU A 170 -6.09 -1.73 -18.51
CA LEU A 170 -6.58 -2.45 -17.35
C LEU A 170 -6.86 -3.89 -17.76
N LEU A 171 -6.28 -4.83 -17.03
CA LEU A 171 -6.50 -6.25 -17.21
C LEU A 171 -7.30 -6.80 -16.04
N ALA A 172 -8.15 -7.78 -16.31
CA ALA A 172 -8.82 -8.56 -15.27
C ALA A 172 -8.85 -10.04 -15.63
N GLY A 173 -8.91 -10.87 -14.60
CA GLY A 173 -8.99 -12.31 -14.74
C GLY A 173 -8.69 -13.05 -13.44
N ASP A 174 -8.25 -14.29 -13.57
CA ASP A 174 -7.99 -15.19 -12.45
C ASP A 174 -6.75 -16.05 -12.73
N ALA A 175 -6.55 -17.11 -11.94
CA ALA A 175 -5.43 -18.04 -12.07
C ALA A 175 -5.25 -18.62 -13.49
N ARG A 176 -6.30 -18.62 -14.32
CA ARG A 176 -6.27 -19.14 -15.70
C ARG A 176 -5.70 -18.14 -16.70
N GLY A 177 -5.70 -16.85 -16.37
CA GLY A 177 -5.13 -15.81 -17.22
C GLY A 177 -5.75 -14.44 -17.03
N LEU A 178 -5.04 -13.43 -17.53
CA LEU A 178 -5.50 -12.04 -17.58
C LEU A 178 -5.79 -11.60 -19.02
N ARG A 179 -6.84 -10.79 -19.17
CA ARG A 179 -7.21 -10.15 -20.44
C ARG A 179 -7.47 -8.66 -20.25
N VAL A 180 -7.24 -7.88 -21.29
CA VAL A 180 -7.61 -6.46 -21.31
C VAL A 180 -9.14 -6.34 -21.20
N VAL A 181 -9.60 -5.57 -20.22
CA VAL A 181 -11.03 -5.29 -20.00
C VAL A 181 -11.37 -3.83 -20.23
N ALA A 182 -10.38 -2.94 -20.10
CA ALA A 182 -10.56 -1.52 -20.36
C ALA A 182 -9.23 -0.87 -20.74
N GLN A 183 -9.32 0.32 -21.33
CA GLN A 183 -8.18 1.17 -21.63
C GLN A 183 -8.50 2.59 -21.20
N ALA A 184 -7.67 3.14 -20.32
CA ALA A 184 -7.74 4.54 -19.95
C ALA A 184 -7.11 5.41 -21.06
N PRO A 185 -7.49 6.69 -21.17
CA PRO A 185 -6.83 7.64 -22.07
C PRO A 185 -5.45 8.10 -21.55
N PHE A 186 -4.98 7.57 -20.42
CA PHE A 186 -3.76 7.96 -19.73
C PHE A 186 -3.09 6.76 -19.06
N GLU A 187 -1.83 6.93 -18.65
CA GLU A 187 -1.11 5.94 -17.87
C GLU A 187 -1.71 5.76 -16.48
N ILE A 188 -1.85 4.50 -16.07
CA ILE A 188 -2.33 4.08 -14.77
C ILE A 188 -1.12 3.64 -13.94
N ASN A 189 -1.05 4.12 -12.70
CA ASN A 189 0.09 3.88 -11.81
C ASN A 189 -0.24 2.91 -10.68
N ALA A 190 -1.48 2.93 -10.20
CA ALA A 190 -1.92 2.12 -9.09
C ALA A 190 -3.32 1.54 -9.37
N VAL A 191 -3.59 0.37 -8.83
CA VAL A 191 -4.90 -0.27 -8.92
C VAL A 191 -5.23 -0.98 -7.61
N ALA A 192 -6.50 -0.95 -7.23
CA ALA A 192 -7.04 -1.69 -6.11
C ALA A 192 -8.45 -2.18 -6.44
N ARG A 193 -8.77 -3.37 -5.93
CA ARG A 193 -10.16 -3.82 -5.83
C ARG A 193 -10.66 -3.53 -4.43
N TYR A 194 -11.53 -2.53 -4.33
CA TYR A 194 -12.14 -2.13 -3.08
C TYR A 194 -13.62 -2.47 -3.10
N ARG A 195 -13.99 -3.50 -2.34
CA ARG A 195 -15.33 -4.12 -2.42
C ARG A 195 -15.58 -4.55 -3.87
N ASP A 196 -16.71 -4.16 -4.45
CA ASP A 196 -17.08 -4.49 -5.83
C ASP A 196 -16.55 -3.48 -6.85
N ARG A 197 -15.67 -2.55 -6.44
CA ARG A 197 -15.17 -1.48 -7.30
C ARG A 197 -13.72 -1.71 -7.69
N THR A 198 -13.44 -1.51 -8.98
CA THR A 198 -12.07 -1.39 -9.45
C THR A 198 -11.67 0.08 -9.44
N LEU A 199 -10.80 0.43 -8.51
CA LEU A 199 -10.25 1.77 -8.37
C LEU A 199 -8.85 1.81 -8.96
N PHE A 200 -8.53 2.88 -9.65
CA PHE A 200 -7.18 3.09 -10.16
C PHE A 200 -6.79 4.55 -10.13
N SER A 201 -5.50 4.80 -9.98
CA SER A 201 -4.96 6.16 -9.91
C SER A 201 -3.97 6.41 -11.03
N SER A 202 -4.04 7.62 -11.57
CA SER A 202 -3.07 8.19 -12.49
C SER A 202 -2.34 9.33 -11.78
N ARG A 203 -1.01 9.37 -11.93
CA ARG A 203 -0.19 10.48 -11.40
C ARG A 203 -0.62 11.85 -11.93
N ALA A 204 -1.07 11.91 -13.17
CA ALA A 204 -1.47 13.17 -13.81
C ALA A 204 -2.91 13.57 -13.48
N PHE A 205 -3.82 12.60 -13.40
CA PHE A 205 -5.26 12.88 -13.44
C PHE A 205 -6.03 12.51 -12.16
N GLY A 206 -5.39 11.85 -11.19
CA GLY A 206 -5.98 11.52 -9.89
C GLY A 206 -6.66 10.15 -9.85
N LEU A 207 -7.72 10.01 -9.04
CA LEU A 207 -8.41 8.75 -8.76
C LEU A 207 -9.63 8.56 -9.67
N PHE A 208 -9.77 7.35 -10.18
CA PHE A 208 -10.85 6.90 -11.04
C PHE A 208 -11.45 5.59 -10.52
N GLN A 209 -12.69 5.31 -10.90
CA GLN A 209 -13.25 3.98 -10.87
C GLN A 209 -13.53 3.49 -12.28
N LEU A 210 -13.54 2.18 -12.46
CA LEU A 210 -14.18 1.57 -13.61
C LEU A 210 -15.70 1.59 -13.39
N ASP A 211 -16.47 2.12 -14.32
CA ASP A 211 -17.93 2.02 -14.31
C ASP A 211 -18.43 0.68 -14.90
N ASP A 212 -19.75 0.47 -14.87
CA ASP A 212 -20.40 -0.76 -15.35
C ASP A 212 -20.19 -1.00 -16.85
N ASP A 213 -19.90 0.06 -17.62
CA ASP A 213 -19.60 0.00 -19.05
C ASP A 213 -18.09 -0.24 -19.32
N GLY A 214 -17.28 -0.42 -18.28
CA GLY A 214 -15.83 -0.61 -18.42
C GLY A 214 -15.07 0.67 -18.75
N ARG A 215 -15.63 1.85 -18.45
CA ARG A 215 -15.00 3.15 -18.71
C ARG A 215 -14.43 3.76 -17.45
N ALA A 216 -13.43 4.62 -17.64
CA ALA A 216 -12.80 5.38 -16.57
C ALA A 216 -13.69 6.54 -16.12
N ALA A 217 -14.35 6.40 -14.97
CA ALA A 217 -15.13 7.45 -14.33
C ALA A 217 -14.29 8.18 -13.27
N PRO A 218 -14.10 9.51 -13.36
CA PRO A 218 -13.33 10.26 -12.37
C PRO A 218 -14.03 10.24 -11.01
N LEU A 219 -13.27 9.96 -9.95
CA LEU A 219 -13.74 10.04 -8.56
C LEU A 219 -13.18 11.26 -7.83
N LYS A 220 -11.87 11.47 -7.88
CA LYS A 220 -11.21 12.57 -7.16
C LYS A 220 -9.89 12.97 -7.83
N PRO A 221 -9.86 14.06 -8.60
CA PRO A 221 -8.65 14.52 -9.31
C PRO A 221 -7.48 14.89 -8.40
N SER A 222 -7.75 15.27 -7.15
CA SER A 222 -6.71 15.62 -6.17
C SER A 222 -6.00 14.42 -5.56
N LEU A 223 -6.54 13.20 -5.74
CA LEU A 223 -6.01 11.98 -5.16
C LEU A 223 -5.14 11.23 -6.19
N ARG A 224 -3.88 11.65 -6.29
CA ARG A 224 -2.87 11.10 -7.20
C ARG A 224 -1.98 10.12 -6.44
N ALA A 225 -2.42 8.87 -6.33
CA ALA A 225 -1.73 7.85 -5.56
C ALA A 225 -0.74 7.06 -6.45
N HIS A 226 0.44 6.80 -5.91
CA HIS A 226 1.39 5.85 -6.49
C HIS A 226 1.04 4.41 -6.13
N THR A 227 0.33 4.25 -5.01
CA THR A 227 -0.07 2.95 -4.49
C THR A 227 -1.50 3.01 -4.02
N LEU A 228 -2.24 1.95 -4.35
CA LEU A 228 -3.53 1.64 -3.76
C LEU A 228 -3.43 0.22 -3.19
N THR A 229 -3.94 0.00 -1.99
CA THR A 229 -3.96 -1.32 -1.36
C THR A 229 -5.22 -1.46 -0.54
N VAL A 230 -5.78 -2.67 -0.50
CA VAL A 230 -6.98 -2.97 0.27
C VAL A 230 -6.69 -4.13 1.20
N ASN A 231 -7.08 -4.00 2.46
CA ASN A 231 -7.13 -5.12 3.38
C ASN A 231 -8.26 -4.96 4.38
N ALA A 232 -8.91 -6.06 4.75
CA ALA A 232 -9.96 -6.08 5.79
C ALA A 232 -11.03 -4.99 5.62
N GLY A 233 -11.42 -4.70 4.38
CA GLY A 233 -12.42 -3.66 4.08
C GLY A 233 -11.93 -2.22 4.22
N VAL A 234 -10.62 -2.01 4.40
CA VAL A 234 -9.96 -0.71 4.46
C VAL A 234 -9.18 -0.48 3.17
N LEU A 235 -9.37 0.68 2.55
CA LEU A 235 -8.61 1.19 1.42
C LEU A 235 -7.51 2.12 1.92
N LEU A 236 -6.30 1.87 1.43
CA LEU A 236 -5.12 2.69 1.66
C LEU A 236 -4.63 3.27 0.34
N ALA A 237 -4.27 4.55 0.35
CA ALA A 237 -3.56 5.19 -0.74
C ALA A 237 -2.34 5.93 -0.24
N ALA A 238 -1.25 5.80 -0.97
CA ALA A 238 -0.02 6.53 -0.72
C ALA A 238 0.39 7.33 -1.96
N SER A 239 0.92 8.52 -1.74
CA SER A 239 1.51 9.42 -2.73
C SER A 239 2.71 10.12 -2.10
N ASP A 240 3.42 10.95 -2.87
CA ASP A 240 4.52 11.81 -2.37
C ASP A 240 4.04 12.94 -1.42
N LEU A 241 2.73 13.03 -1.11
CA LEU A 241 2.18 14.15 -0.34
C LEU A 241 1.22 13.72 0.76
N TYR A 242 0.82 12.44 0.77
CA TYR A 242 -0.11 11.93 1.79
C TYR A 242 -0.14 10.40 1.82
N LEU A 243 -0.53 9.92 3.00
CA LEU A 243 -1.02 8.58 3.26
C LEU A 243 -2.48 8.70 3.71
N GLY A 244 -3.40 8.13 2.94
CA GLY A 244 -4.83 8.12 3.23
C GLY A 244 -5.29 6.70 3.57
N VAL A 245 -6.13 6.57 4.61
CA VAL A 245 -6.73 5.31 5.04
C VAL A 245 -8.22 5.53 5.24
N THR A 246 -9.07 4.66 4.69
CA THR A 246 -10.51 4.74 4.90
C THR A 246 -11.20 3.38 4.84
N ASP A 247 -12.24 3.18 5.64
CA ASP A 247 -13.24 2.13 5.51
C ASP A 247 -14.56 2.65 4.88
N ASP A 248 -14.67 3.96 4.65
CA ASP A 248 -15.78 4.58 3.90
C ASP A 248 -15.25 5.50 2.78
N LEU A 249 -15.52 5.08 1.54
CA LEU A 249 -15.10 5.83 0.37
C LEU A 249 -15.82 7.18 0.27
N ILE A 250 -17.08 7.29 0.71
CA ILE A 250 -17.85 8.55 0.62
C ILE A 250 -17.21 9.62 1.49
N ASP A 251 -16.92 9.29 2.75
CA ASP A 251 -16.24 10.19 3.67
C ASP A 251 -14.88 10.63 3.15
N TRP A 252 -14.11 9.69 2.58
CA TRP A 252 -12.80 9.99 2.05
C TRP A 252 -12.84 10.89 0.80
N LEU A 253 -13.85 10.69 -0.05
CA LEU A 253 -14.02 11.50 -1.26
C LEU A 253 -14.54 12.91 -0.96
N THR A 254 -15.35 13.09 0.09
CA THR A 254 -15.96 14.38 0.45
C THR A 254 -15.06 15.28 1.29
N ARG A 255 -14.03 14.73 1.93
CA ARG A 255 -13.08 15.51 2.73
C ARG A 255 -12.08 16.29 1.87
N ASP A 256 -11.72 17.47 2.36
CA ASP A 256 -10.59 18.22 1.84
C ASP A 256 -9.28 17.64 2.40
N LEU A 257 -8.47 17.07 1.51
CA LEU A 257 -7.17 16.50 1.87
C LEU A 257 -6.21 17.58 2.39
N ALA A 258 -6.41 18.85 2.04
CA ALA A 258 -5.57 19.96 2.52
C ALA A 258 -5.64 20.18 4.04
N ALA A 259 -6.71 19.71 4.70
CA ALA A 259 -6.82 19.74 6.16
C ALA A 259 -5.96 18.68 6.85
N LEU A 260 -5.64 17.57 6.17
CA LEU A 260 -4.73 16.53 6.68
C LEU A 260 -3.28 17.00 6.64
N THR A 261 -2.91 17.85 5.67
CA THR A 261 -1.59 18.48 5.57
C THR A 261 -1.37 19.51 6.69
N ARG A 262 -2.38 20.34 7.02
CA ARG A 262 -2.26 21.38 8.07
C ARG A 262 -2.31 20.88 9.52
N ALA A 263 -2.85 19.70 9.78
CA ALA A 263 -2.89 19.14 11.13
C ALA A 263 -1.49 18.79 11.67
N ALA A 264 -0.54 18.43 10.79
CA ALA A 264 0.86 18.23 11.15
C ALA A 264 1.54 19.54 11.58
N GLU A 265 1.19 20.65 10.95
CA GLU A 265 1.76 21.98 11.24
C GLU A 265 1.24 22.56 12.55
N GLN A 266 -0.01 22.27 12.94
CA GLN A 266 -0.70 23.03 14.00
C GLN A 266 -0.87 22.32 15.35
N ARG A 267 -0.54 21.04 15.51
CA ARG A 267 -0.94 20.30 16.74
C ARG A 267 0.07 19.39 17.45
N PHE A 268 1.34 19.37 17.04
CA PHE A 268 2.35 18.61 17.78
C PHE A 268 3.43 19.51 18.37
N ALA A 269 2.99 20.51 19.14
CA ALA A 269 3.87 21.15 20.11
C ALA A 269 4.33 20.08 21.12
N ARG A 270 5.61 19.68 21.04
CA ARG A 270 6.30 18.82 22.00
C ARG A 270 5.70 17.41 22.12
N PHE A 271 6.07 16.51 21.22
CA PHE A 271 5.97 15.10 21.56
C PHE A 271 7.08 14.70 22.52
N LEU A 272 6.62 14.30 23.70
CA LEU A 272 7.34 13.79 24.86
C LEU A 272 8.53 12.93 24.44
N ARG A 273 9.72 13.30 24.91
CA ARG A 273 10.87 12.41 24.87
C ARG A 273 10.54 11.18 25.71
N PRO A 274 11.09 9.99 25.44
CA PRO A 274 10.97 8.83 26.34
C PRO A 274 11.34 9.18 27.80
N GLU A 275 12.21 10.17 27.97
CA GLU A 275 12.65 10.78 29.21
C GLU A 275 11.51 11.45 30.01
N ASP A 276 10.47 11.97 29.33
CA ASP A 276 9.34 12.63 29.96
C ASP A 276 8.31 11.63 30.56
N THR A 277 8.54 10.32 30.39
CA THR A 277 7.79 9.25 31.06
C THR A 277 8.58 8.53 32.16
N ALA A 278 9.86 8.86 32.34
CA ALA A 278 10.72 8.27 33.35
C ALA A 278 11.20 9.36 34.32
N GLY A 279 10.37 9.66 35.33
CA GLY A 279 10.73 10.55 36.43
C GLY A 279 9.57 10.80 37.40
N GLY A 280 9.37 10.05 38.48
CA GLY A 280 10.11 8.86 38.93
C GLY A 280 11.54 9.09 39.36
#